data_AF-A0A351WY15-F1
#
_entry.id   AF-A0A351WY15-F1
#
_cell.length_a   1.000
_cell.length_b   1.000
_cell.length_c   1.000
_cell.angle_alpha   90.00
_cell.angle_beta   90.00
_cell.angle_gamma   90.00
#
_symmetry.space_group_name_H-M   'P 1'
#
loop_
_entity.id
_entity.type
_entity.pdbx_description
1 polymer ?
#
loop_
_entity_poly.entity_id
_entity_poly.type
_entity_poly.pdbx_seq_one_letter_code
_entity_poly.pdbx_strand_id
1 'polypeptide(L)'
;MKRAYLLMFTALLGGCLHASPQGAKNEAAPASVAAAEKKPELTAALVQKSVVKGKTTAKELLAALGTPVLVQKNEKQLPKEILAKVTIPLPPIARTKEFWRYRSTPYKTNGNEEQRVFSAMIFMDDDGVAVDYLTDDQALAPQ
;
A
#
# COMPACT_ATOMS: atom_id res chain seq x y z
N MET A 1 -21.87 -53.02 -23.53
CA MET A 1 -21.37 -52.92 -24.92
C MET A 1 -20.39 -51.76 -25.02
N LYS A 2 -19.18 -52.02 -25.57
CA LYS A 2 -18.25 -51.18 -26.39
C LYS A 2 -18.03 -49.68 -26.03
N ARG A 3 -16.86 -49.03 -26.00
CA ARG A 3 -15.37 -49.23 -26.14
C ARG A 3 -14.78 -47.86 -25.65
N ALA A 4 -13.93 -47.75 -24.63
CA ALA A 4 -12.45 -47.77 -24.64
C ALA A 4 -11.74 -46.83 -25.66
N TYR A 5 -10.61 -46.26 -25.18
CA TYR A 5 -9.44 -45.66 -25.88
C TYR A 5 -9.43 -44.12 -26.04
N LEU A 6 -8.32 -43.39 -25.84
CA LEU A 6 -6.95 -43.67 -25.40
C LEU A 6 -6.23 -42.31 -25.26
N LEU A 7 -5.28 -42.24 -24.32
CA LEU A 7 -4.31 -41.17 -24.07
C LEU A 7 -3.52 -40.72 -25.31
N MET A 8 -3.11 -39.44 -25.35
CA MET A 8 -1.89 -39.01 -26.05
C MET A 8 -1.12 -37.99 -25.19
N PHE A 9 -0.12 -38.51 -24.48
CA PHE A 9 1.09 -37.80 -24.07
C PHE A 9 1.95 -37.56 -25.32
N THR A 10 2.41 -36.33 -25.54
CA THR A 10 3.69 -36.10 -26.23
C THR A 10 4.45 -34.99 -25.54
N ALA A 11 5.35 -35.38 -24.65
CA ALA A 11 6.56 -34.62 -24.38
C ALA A 11 7.56 -34.93 -25.52
N LEU A 12 8.24 -33.92 -26.04
CA LEU A 12 9.50 -34.08 -26.76
C LEU A 12 10.40 -32.87 -26.46
N LEU A 13 11.35 -33.12 -25.54
CA LEU A 13 12.58 -32.36 -25.40
C LEU A 13 13.56 -32.77 -26.51
N GLY A 14 14.32 -31.79 -27.03
CA GLY A 14 15.52 -31.97 -27.85
C GLY A 14 15.51 -31.06 -29.08
N GLY A 15 16.50 -30.21 -29.38
CA GLY A 15 17.82 -29.99 -28.81
C GLY A 15 18.45 -28.72 -29.41
N CYS A 16 19.58 -28.29 -28.83
CA CYS A 16 20.35 -27.11 -29.23
C CYS A 16 21.00 -27.24 -30.61
N LEU A 17 20.93 -26.17 -31.43
CA LEU A 17 21.92 -25.85 -32.46
C LEU A 17 22.30 -24.37 -32.31
N HIS A 18 23.59 -24.14 -32.08
CA HIS A 18 24.24 -22.85 -31.97
C HIS A 18 24.46 -22.21 -33.36
N ALA A 19 24.35 -20.87 -33.41
CA ALA A 19 25.07 -19.89 -34.26
C ALA A 19 24.90 -20.00 -35.80
N SER A 20 24.83 -18.96 -36.64
CA SER A 20 24.95 -17.47 -36.63
C SER A 20 24.89 -17.05 -38.15
N PRO A 21 25.09 -15.79 -38.62
CA PRO A 21 24.70 -14.43 -38.16
C PRO A 21 24.15 -13.52 -39.33
N GLN A 22 23.92 -12.23 -39.03
CA GLN A 22 23.74 -11.05 -39.93
C GLN A 22 22.37 -10.88 -40.64
N GLY A 23 21.72 -9.72 -40.67
CA GLY A 23 22.03 -8.38 -40.19
C GLY A 23 20.86 -7.41 -40.51
N ALA A 24 20.70 -6.39 -39.64
CA ALA A 24 20.08 -5.07 -39.85
C ALA A 24 18.74 -4.94 -40.60
N LYS A 25 17.71 -4.36 -39.95
CA LYS A 25 17.47 -2.90 -39.88
C LYS A 25 16.07 -2.59 -39.31
N ASN A 26 16.07 -1.73 -38.29
CA ASN A 26 14.96 -1.07 -37.57
C ASN A 26 13.61 -0.93 -38.29
N GLU A 27 12.50 -1.15 -37.56
CA GLU A 27 11.65 -0.05 -37.10
C GLU A 27 10.78 -0.48 -35.90
N ALA A 28 10.66 0.42 -34.93
CA ALA A 28 10.19 0.17 -33.59
C ALA A 28 8.67 -0.08 -33.54
N ALA A 29 8.28 -1.18 -32.90
CA ALA A 29 6.98 -1.21 -32.24
C ALA A 29 6.98 -0.12 -31.15
N PRO A 30 5.93 0.70 -31.02
CA PRO A 30 5.87 1.65 -29.91
C PRO A 30 5.75 0.81 -28.64
N ALA A 31 6.86 0.69 -27.91
CA ALA A 31 6.81 0.39 -26.50
C ALA A 31 5.97 1.51 -25.89
N SER A 32 4.70 1.19 -25.63
CA SER A 32 3.87 1.94 -24.70
C SER A 32 4.68 2.04 -23.41
N VAL A 33 5.34 3.18 -23.23
CA VAL A 33 5.83 3.60 -21.93
C VAL A 33 4.55 3.81 -21.15
N ALA A 34 4.10 2.77 -20.47
CA ALA A 34 3.14 2.90 -19.39
C ALA A 34 3.76 3.95 -18.47
N ALA A 35 3.20 5.17 -18.52
CA ALA A 35 3.60 6.24 -17.64
C ALA A 35 3.49 5.66 -16.24
N ALA A 36 4.62 5.44 -15.58
CA ALA A 36 4.63 5.00 -14.20
C ALA A 36 3.82 6.04 -13.43
N GLU A 37 2.60 5.68 -13.05
CA GLU A 37 1.73 6.54 -12.25
C GLU A 37 2.56 6.97 -11.04
N LYS A 38 2.92 8.26 -11.01
CA LYS A 38 3.64 8.83 -9.86
C LYS A 38 2.70 8.68 -8.68
N LYS A 39 3.07 7.80 -7.74
CA LYS A 39 2.36 7.68 -6.48
C LYS A 39 2.24 9.08 -5.85
N PRO A 40 1.04 9.47 -5.39
CA PRO A 40 0.83 10.77 -4.81
C PRO A 40 1.77 10.97 -3.61
N GLU A 41 2.32 12.17 -3.50
CA GLU A 41 3.21 12.52 -2.39
C GLU A 41 2.45 12.54 -1.07
N LEU A 42 3.00 11.88 -0.05
CA LEU A 42 2.38 11.80 1.27
C LEU A 42 2.47 13.16 1.98
N THR A 43 1.32 13.81 2.12
CA THR A 43 1.17 15.14 2.75
C THR A 43 -0.03 15.16 3.71
N ALA A 44 -0.09 16.16 4.59
CA ALA A 44 -1.24 16.35 5.49
C ALA A 44 -2.57 16.48 4.72
N ALA A 45 -2.56 17.23 3.61
CA ALA A 45 -3.73 17.43 2.76
C ALA A 45 -4.19 16.12 2.10
N LEU A 46 -3.24 15.28 1.65
CA LEU A 46 -3.57 13.96 1.11
C LEU A 46 -4.25 13.10 2.19
N VAL A 47 -3.65 13.00 3.38
CA VAL A 47 -4.22 12.19 4.48
C VAL A 47 -5.62 12.66 4.85
N GLN A 48 -5.82 13.97 5.01
CA GLN A 48 -7.12 14.56 5.32
C GLN A 48 -8.17 14.24 4.26
N LYS A 49 -7.79 14.26 2.98
CA LYS A 49 -8.68 13.93 1.86
C LYS A 49 -8.98 12.42 1.79
N SER A 50 -8.01 11.58 2.15
CA SER A 50 -8.12 10.13 2.05
C SER A 50 -8.89 9.50 3.22
N VAL A 51 -8.90 10.15 4.40
CA VAL A 51 -9.47 9.57 5.62
C VAL A 51 -10.74 10.29 6.05
N VAL A 52 -11.88 9.63 5.85
CA VAL A 52 -13.16 9.98 6.47
C VAL A 52 -13.41 9.03 7.63
N LYS A 53 -13.35 9.56 8.85
CA LYS A 53 -13.44 8.78 10.10
C LYS A 53 -14.71 7.92 10.13
N GLY A 54 -14.54 6.64 10.43
CA GLY A 54 -15.61 5.63 10.47
C GLY A 54 -16.17 5.22 9.11
N LYS A 55 -15.54 5.63 8.00
CA LYS A 55 -16.02 5.29 6.64
C LYS A 55 -14.91 4.75 5.75
N THR A 56 -13.73 5.36 5.74
CA THR A 56 -12.65 4.91 4.86
C THR A 56 -12.18 3.53 5.26
N THR A 57 -12.22 2.61 4.30
CA THR A 57 -11.78 1.22 4.46
C THR A 57 -10.28 1.06 4.22
N ALA A 58 -9.71 -0.04 4.72
CA ALA A 58 -8.33 -0.42 4.50
C ALA A 58 -7.97 -0.46 3.00
N LYS A 59 -8.88 -0.96 2.15
CA LYS A 59 -8.65 -1.03 0.70
C LYS A 59 -8.54 0.36 0.07
N GLU A 60 -9.43 1.28 0.43
CA GLU A 60 -9.41 2.67 -0.05
C GLU A 60 -8.16 3.41 0.44
N LEU A 61 -7.78 3.17 1.70
CA LEU A 61 -6.56 3.71 2.28
C LEU A 61 -5.30 3.23 1.57
N LEU A 62 -5.20 1.92 1.29
CA LEU A 62 -4.10 1.35 0.52
C LEU A 62 -4.05 1.89 -0.91
N ALA A 63 -5.21 2.10 -1.55
CA ALA A 63 -5.27 2.69 -2.87
C ALA A 63 -4.83 4.17 -2.87
N ALA A 64 -5.18 4.93 -1.83
CA ALA A 64 -4.89 6.36 -1.76
C ALA A 64 -3.48 6.69 -1.25
N LEU A 65 -3.00 5.99 -0.23
CA LEU A 65 -1.73 6.28 0.47
C LEU A 65 -0.64 5.24 0.17
N GLY A 66 -0.98 4.13 -0.49
CA GLY A 66 -0.09 2.99 -0.68
C GLY A 66 0.02 2.11 0.57
N THR A 67 1.05 1.27 0.58
CA THR A 67 1.33 0.35 1.69
C THR A 67 1.96 1.09 2.86
N PRO A 68 1.48 0.91 4.11
CA PRO A 68 2.10 1.50 5.29
C PRO A 68 3.52 0.95 5.50
N VAL A 69 4.40 1.76 6.08
CA VAL A 69 5.76 1.33 6.45
C VAL A 69 5.76 0.39 7.66
N LEU A 70 4.74 0.48 8.51
CA LEU A 70 4.58 -0.38 9.67
C LEU A 70 3.10 -0.56 10.00
N VAL A 71 2.70 -1.79 10.32
CA VAL A 71 1.41 -2.11 10.92
C VAL A 71 1.67 -2.67 12.32
N GLN A 72 1.11 -2.04 13.35
CA GLN A 72 1.29 -2.41 14.74
C GLN A 72 -0.06 -2.75 15.38
N LYS A 73 -0.19 -3.92 15.99
CA LYS A 73 -1.39 -4.28 16.75
C LYS A 73 -1.54 -3.43 18.01
N ASN A 74 -2.77 -3.06 18.33
CA ASN A 74 -3.12 -2.39 19.56
C ASN A 74 -3.50 -3.41 20.65
N GLU A 75 -2.61 -3.60 21.61
CA GLU A 75 -2.86 -4.51 22.74
C GLU A 75 -3.89 -3.97 23.74
N LYS A 76 -4.26 -2.69 23.63
CA LYS A 76 -5.21 -2.02 24.53
C LYS A 76 -6.62 -1.93 23.95
N GLN A 77 -6.91 -2.63 22.85
CA GLN A 77 -8.24 -2.64 22.26
C GLN A 77 -9.23 -3.31 23.22
N LEU A 78 -10.43 -2.71 23.36
CA LEU A 78 -11.50 -3.37 24.09
C LEU A 78 -12.05 -4.56 23.27
N PRO A 79 -12.44 -5.68 23.91
CA PRO A 79 -13.11 -6.78 23.25
C PRO A 79 -14.37 -6.34 22.50
N LYS A 80 -14.66 -6.98 21.36
CA LYS A 80 -15.82 -6.65 20.50
C LYS A 80 -17.14 -6.69 21.25
N GLU A 81 -17.28 -7.61 22.20
CA GLU A 81 -18.48 -7.79 23.01
C GLU A 81 -18.72 -6.59 23.94
N ILE A 82 -17.64 -5.94 24.38
CA ILE A 82 -17.73 -4.71 25.17
C ILE A 82 -18.03 -3.54 24.24
N LEU A 83 -17.32 -3.43 23.11
CA LEU A 83 -17.56 -2.36 22.13
C LEU A 83 -19.01 -2.30 21.65
N ALA A 84 -19.67 -3.46 21.47
CA ALA A 84 -21.08 -3.54 21.06
C ALA A 84 -22.08 -3.11 22.15
N LYS A 85 -21.69 -3.14 23.43
CA LYS A 85 -22.55 -2.82 24.58
C LYS A 85 -22.37 -1.39 25.08
N VAL A 86 -21.27 -0.73 24.70
CA VAL A 86 -20.95 0.62 25.16
C VAL A 86 -21.77 1.65 24.38
N THR A 87 -22.58 2.42 25.10
CA THR A 87 -23.41 3.50 24.53
C THR A 87 -22.75 4.87 24.62
N ILE A 88 -21.67 5.00 25.39
CA ILE A 88 -20.90 6.24 25.52
C ILE A 88 -19.85 6.37 24.40
N PRO A 89 -19.54 7.60 23.94
CA PRO A 89 -18.45 7.82 23.00
C PRO A 89 -17.13 7.31 23.60
N LEU A 90 -16.52 6.33 22.95
CA LEU A 90 -15.21 5.80 23.33
C LEU A 90 -14.09 6.62 22.68
N PRO A 91 -12.93 6.76 23.35
CA PRO A 91 -11.76 7.32 22.69
C PRO A 91 -11.35 6.43 21.51
N PRO A 92 -10.83 7.00 20.40
CA PRO A 92 -10.48 6.23 19.21
C PRO A 92 -9.58 5.02 19.50
N ILE A 93 -8.63 5.17 20.42
CA ILE A 93 -7.71 4.10 20.82
C ILE A 93 -8.42 2.86 21.36
N ALA A 94 -9.58 2.99 22.01
CA ALA A 94 -10.31 1.85 22.55
C ALA A 94 -10.96 0.99 21.44
N ARG A 95 -11.27 1.62 20.29
CA ARG A 95 -11.84 0.97 19.10
C ARG A 95 -10.78 0.47 18.12
N THR A 96 -9.55 0.94 18.25
CA THR A 96 -8.46 0.67 17.30
C THR A 96 -7.92 -0.73 17.53
N LYS A 97 -7.89 -1.55 16.48
CA LYS A 97 -7.22 -2.85 16.44
C LYS A 97 -5.76 -2.73 16.03
N GLU A 98 -5.47 -1.87 15.06
CA GLU A 98 -4.14 -1.71 14.48
C GLU A 98 -3.81 -0.24 14.20
N PHE A 99 -2.54 0.11 14.34
CA PHE A 99 -1.97 1.38 13.94
C PHE A 99 -1.17 1.19 12.65
N TRP A 100 -1.55 1.91 11.61
CA TRP A 100 -0.87 1.90 10.32
C TRP A 100 -0.03 3.17 10.20
N ARG A 101 1.28 3.02 10.09
CA ARG A 101 2.22 4.14 9.99
C ARG A 101 2.65 4.35 8.56
N TYR A 102 2.68 5.60 8.15
CA TYR A 102 3.16 6.09 6.87
C TYR A 102 4.25 7.12 7.11
N ARG A 103 5.24 7.14 6.21
CA ARG A 103 6.37 8.07 6.29
C ARG A 103 6.75 8.50 4.88
N SER A 104 6.90 9.80 4.66
CA SER A 104 7.39 10.34 3.40
C SER A 104 8.89 10.08 3.27
N THR A 105 9.40 10.18 2.04
CA THR A 105 10.84 10.42 1.86
C THR A 105 11.20 11.79 2.44
N PRO A 106 12.44 11.98 2.91
CA PRO A 106 12.91 13.30 3.30
C PRO A 106 12.74 14.31 2.16
N TYR A 107 12.20 15.48 2.47
CA TYR A 107 12.02 16.59 1.53
C TYR A 107 12.59 17.88 2.11
N LYS A 108 12.87 18.85 1.25
CA LYS A 108 13.24 20.21 1.65
C LYS A 108 12.10 21.14 1.30
N THR A 109 11.77 22.07 2.19
CA THR A 109 10.88 23.19 1.85
C THR A 109 11.67 24.28 1.15
N ASN A 110 11.02 24.99 0.22
CA ASN A 110 11.68 26.03 -0.57
C ASN A 110 12.38 27.05 0.34
N GLY A 111 13.69 27.20 0.16
CA GLY A 111 14.51 28.13 0.94
C GLY A 111 15.00 27.61 2.30
N ASN A 112 14.70 26.37 2.67
CA ASN A 112 15.26 25.72 3.86
C ASN A 112 16.20 24.58 3.47
N GLU A 113 17.41 24.58 4.02
CA GLU A 113 18.37 23.48 3.82
C GLU A 113 18.06 22.25 4.69
N GLU A 114 17.25 22.44 5.73
CA GLU A 114 16.79 21.42 6.65
C GLU A 114 15.90 20.39 5.94
N GLN A 115 16.28 19.13 6.08
CA GLN A 115 15.46 18.03 5.59
C GLN A 115 14.31 17.79 6.57
N ARG A 116 13.12 17.57 6.03
CA ARG A 116 11.90 17.30 6.79
C ARG A 116 11.31 15.96 6.39
N VAL A 117 10.57 15.34 7.29
CA VAL A 117 9.84 14.11 7.04
C VAL A 117 8.42 14.23 7.57
N PHE A 118 7.46 14.01 6.68
CA PHE A 118 6.06 13.90 7.04
C PHE A 118 5.74 12.46 7.45
N SER A 119 5.00 12.30 8.54
CA SER A 119 4.53 11.01 9.04
C SER A 119 3.04 11.06 9.32
N ALA A 120 2.36 9.94 9.09
CA ALA A 120 0.95 9.77 9.46
C ALA A 120 0.75 8.43 10.17
N MET A 121 -0.10 8.43 11.19
CA MET A 121 -0.54 7.23 11.90
C MET A 121 -2.05 7.12 11.78
N ILE A 122 -2.53 6.08 11.12
CA ILE A 122 -3.95 5.80 10.93
C ILE A 122 -4.38 4.72 11.92
N PHE A 123 -5.52 4.94 12.55
CA PHE A 123 -6.08 4.07 13.58
C PHE A 123 -7.15 3.22 12.90
N MET A 124 -6.92 1.92 12.78
CA MET A 124 -7.79 0.99 12.08
C MET A 124 -8.55 0.14 13.11
N ASP A 125 -9.87 0.02 12.98
CA ASP A 125 -10.65 -0.89 13.81
C ASP A 125 -10.66 -2.33 13.30
N ASP A 126 -11.43 -3.17 13.98
CA ASP A 126 -11.56 -4.59 13.68
C ASP A 126 -12.18 -4.91 12.33
N ASP A 127 -12.95 -3.98 11.77
CA ASP A 127 -13.62 -4.14 10.50
C ASP A 127 -12.77 -3.57 9.35
N GLY A 128 -11.55 -3.12 9.68
CA GLY A 128 -10.62 -2.52 8.72
C GLY A 128 -11.07 -1.13 8.29
N VAL A 129 -11.74 -0.38 9.16
CA VAL A 129 -12.17 1.00 8.91
C VAL A 129 -11.32 1.96 9.73
N ALA A 130 -10.94 3.08 9.13
CA ALA A 130 -10.18 4.12 9.81
C ALA A 130 -11.06 4.85 10.82
N VAL A 131 -10.71 4.77 12.11
CA VAL A 131 -11.43 5.46 13.19
C VAL A 131 -10.87 6.85 13.48
N ASP A 132 -9.57 7.04 13.32
CA ASP A 132 -8.90 8.33 13.48
C ASP A 132 -7.53 8.34 12.80
N TYR A 133 -6.86 9.48 12.83
CA TYR A 133 -5.48 9.62 12.36
C TYR A 133 -4.74 10.73 13.10
N LEU A 134 -3.40 10.60 13.14
CA LEU A 134 -2.47 11.64 13.57
C LEU A 134 -1.47 11.91 12.44
N THR A 135 -1.07 13.17 12.28
CA THR A 135 -0.05 13.58 11.32
C THR A 135 1.01 14.40 12.00
N ASP A 136 2.24 14.30 11.52
CA ASP A 136 3.38 15.04 12.05
C ASP A 136 4.33 15.40 10.90
N ASP A 137 4.98 16.56 11.00
CA ASP A 137 5.99 17.02 10.05
C ASP A 137 7.20 17.54 10.82
N GLN A 138 8.22 16.70 10.88
CA GLN A 138 9.41 16.96 11.69
C GLN A 138 10.61 17.28 10.83
N ALA A 139 11.40 18.25 11.29
CA ALA A 139 12.77 18.39 10.85
C ALA A 139 13.61 17.18 11.25
N LEU A 140 14.44 16.69 10.33
CA LEU A 140 15.50 15.75 10.66
C LEU A 140 16.64 16.51 11.32
N ALA A 141 17.15 15.97 12.43
CA ALA A 141 18.35 16.51 13.05
C ALA A 141 19.50 16.58 12.02
N PRO A 142 20.34 17.62 12.05
CA PRO A 142 21.53 17.68 11.23
C PRO A 142 22.40 16.45 11.55
N GLN A 143 22.82 15.71 10.51
CA GLN A 143 23.74 14.58 10.63
C GLN A 143 25.19 15.05 10.60
#